data_AF-A0A9Q1BKT8-F1
#
_entry.id   AF-A0A9Q1BKT8-F1
#
_cell.length_a   1.000
_cell.length_b   1.000
_cell.length_c   1.000
_cell.angle_alpha   90.00
_cell.angle_beta   90.00
_cell.angle_gamma   90.00
#
_symmetry.space_group_name_H-M   'P 1'
#
loop_
_entity.id
_entity.type
_entity.pdbx_description
1 polymer ?
#
loop_
_entity_poly.entity_id
_entity_poly.type
_entity_poly.pdbx_seq_one_letter_code
_entity_poly.pdbx_strand_id
1 'polypeptide(L)'
;MTFTVGFTSWLVLQIKLQLPSIDKSILGSTAVGSHLFPGIFAAGSEAGTVRLIRLICKSIQQRACEKSGKPVDFLVFLKSSGVEKDIPLAPFKGNRFNILFHNAIGLSGTVGLFKQVEGDNQLMKVVHADLEVSSFKSGCRALGIIDKMITAPLWKCLNETGADGKRVHVADMSSRNERFMECCEKWVRCEWCDER
;
A
#
# COMPACT_ATOMS: atom_id res chain seq x y z
N MET A 1 4.06 -10.73 -25.77
CA MET A 1 4.92 -10.74 -24.56
C MET A 1 4.50 -9.64 -23.55
N THR A 2 3.20 -9.32 -23.48
CA THR A 2 2.75 -7.97 -23.06
C THR A 2 1.67 -7.96 -21.98
N PHE A 3 0.98 -9.09 -21.75
CA PHE A 3 -0.26 -9.13 -20.98
C PHE A 3 -0.10 -9.11 -19.45
N THR A 4 0.99 -9.65 -18.90
CA THR A 4 1.18 -9.82 -17.44
C THR A 4 1.85 -8.61 -16.77
N VAL A 5 2.83 -8.01 -17.45
CA VAL A 5 3.26 -6.63 -17.13
C VAL A 5 2.10 -5.66 -17.33
N GLY A 6 1.25 -5.93 -18.35
CA GLY A 6 -0.04 -5.30 -18.58
C GLY A 6 -0.95 -5.36 -17.36
N PHE A 7 -1.39 -6.55 -16.92
CA PHE A 7 -2.38 -6.73 -15.85
C PHE A 7 -1.94 -6.11 -14.51
N THR A 8 -0.68 -6.32 -14.10
CA THR A 8 -0.18 -5.79 -12.82
C THR A 8 0.03 -4.26 -12.85
N SER A 9 0.49 -3.72 -13.98
CA SER A 9 0.57 -2.26 -14.18
C SER A 9 -0.81 -1.64 -14.36
N TRP A 10 -1.74 -2.34 -15.02
CA TRP A 10 -3.13 -1.94 -15.23
C TRP A 10 -3.88 -1.90 -13.91
N LEU A 11 -3.76 -2.91 -13.05
CA LEU A 11 -4.39 -2.93 -11.73
C LEU A 11 -3.93 -1.73 -10.87
N VAL A 12 -2.62 -1.43 -10.87
CA VAL A 12 -2.10 -0.24 -10.18
C VAL A 12 -2.48 1.07 -10.87
N LEU A 13 -2.59 1.10 -12.21
CA LEU A 13 -3.09 2.27 -12.94
C LEU A 13 -4.56 2.52 -12.61
N GLN A 14 -5.41 1.51 -12.64
CA GLN A 14 -6.82 1.59 -12.24
C GLN A 14 -6.94 2.05 -10.79
N ILE A 15 -6.19 1.48 -9.85
CA ILE A 15 -6.21 1.90 -8.45
C ILE A 15 -5.72 3.35 -8.29
N LYS A 16 -4.68 3.78 -9.03
CA LYS A 16 -4.21 5.18 -9.01
C LYS A 16 -5.18 6.16 -9.69
N LEU A 17 -6.05 5.71 -10.59
CA LEU A 17 -7.08 6.53 -11.24
C LEU A 17 -8.39 6.54 -10.45
N GLN A 18 -8.76 5.43 -9.82
CA GLN A 18 -10.03 5.27 -9.10
C GLN A 18 -9.95 5.72 -7.64
N LEU A 19 -8.86 5.44 -6.91
CA LEU A 19 -8.74 5.89 -5.51
C LEU A 19 -8.88 7.41 -5.34
N PRO A 20 -8.29 8.29 -6.18
CA PRO A 20 -8.52 9.74 -6.04
C PRO A 20 -9.99 10.14 -6.27
N SER A 21 -10.72 9.40 -7.10
CA SER A 21 -12.14 9.63 -7.37
C SER A 21 -13.02 9.14 -6.21
N ILE A 22 -12.68 7.99 -5.61
CA ILE A 22 -13.32 7.45 -4.39
C ILE A 22 -13.04 8.37 -3.19
N ASP A 23 -11.79 8.80 -2.99
CA ASP A 23 -11.42 9.75 -1.95
C ASP A 23 -12.24 11.05 -2.10
N LYS A 24 -12.37 11.59 -3.33
CA LYS A 24 -13.23 12.75 -3.61
C LYS A 24 -14.71 12.53 -3.35
N SER A 25 -15.27 11.33 -3.63
CA SER A 25 -16.68 11.07 -3.35
C SER A 25 -16.97 10.91 -1.85
N ILE A 26 -16.01 10.40 -1.07
CA ILE A 26 -16.14 10.19 0.38
C ILE A 26 -15.84 11.47 1.18
N LEU A 27 -14.83 12.24 0.77
CA LEU A 27 -14.29 13.39 1.51
C LEU A 27 -14.70 14.75 0.92
N GLY A 28 -15.32 14.74 -0.26
CA GLY A 28 -15.73 15.94 -0.99
C GLY A 28 -14.54 16.75 -1.52
N SER A 29 -14.73 18.07 -1.59
CA SER A 29 -13.69 19.03 -2.00
C SER A 29 -12.79 19.49 -0.85
N THR A 30 -13.03 19.00 0.37
CA THR A 30 -12.40 19.48 1.61
C THR A 30 -10.93 19.04 1.68
N ALA A 31 -10.02 19.97 2.00
CA ALA A 31 -8.65 19.64 2.32
C ALA A 31 -8.59 18.82 3.62
N VAL A 32 -8.03 17.61 3.57
CA VAL A 32 -7.89 16.73 4.75
C VAL A 32 -6.50 16.13 4.85
N GLY A 33 -6.12 15.76 6.08
CA GLY A 33 -4.82 15.17 6.39
C GLY A 33 -3.67 16.10 5.98
N SER A 34 -2.69 15.57 5.28
CA SER A 34 -1.50 16.33 4.86
C SER A 34 -1.77 17.44 3.83
N HIS A 35 -2.96 17.50 3.20
CA HIS A 35 -3.37 18.66 2.41
C HIS A 35 -3.61 19.93 3.25
N LEU A 36 -3.76 19.81 4.58
CA LEU A 36 -3.85 20.96 5.49
C LEU A 36 -2.50 21.69 5.68
N PHE A 37 -1.39 21.14 5.15
CA PHE A 37 -0.03 21.65 5.35
C PHE A 37 0.56 22.13 4.02
N PRO A 38 0.20 23.34 3.55
CA PRO A 38 0.70 23.88 2.28
C PRO A 38 2.23 24.00 2.27
N GLY A 39 2.84 23.75 1.11
CA GLY A 39 4.28 23.85 0.89
C GLY A 39 5.12 22.65 1.37
N ILE A 40 4.61 21.75 2.21
CA ILE A 40 5.43 20.64 2.77
C ILE A 40 5.47 19.43 1.82
N PHE A 41 4.33 19.08 1.21
CA PHE A 41 4.22 18.05 0.15
C PHE A 41 3.17 18.44 -0.91
N ALA A 42 3.19 19.72 -1.31
CA ALA A 42 2.17 20.31 -2.18
C ALA A 42 2.14 19.71 -3.61
N ALA A 43 0.95 19.78 -4.22
CA ALA A 43 0.64 19.49 -5.62
C ALA A 43 0.86 18.03 -6.08
N GLY A 44 -0.18 17.20 -5.90
CA GLY A 44 -0.31 15.94 -6.64
C GLY A 44 -1.75 15.43 -6.63
N SER A 45 -2.21 14.84 -7.73
CA SER A 45 -3.49 14.11 -7.82
C SER A 45 -3.45 12.72 -7.18
N GLU A 46 -2.57 12.54 -6.18
CA GLU A 46 -2.35 11.27 -5.48
C GLU A 46 -3.48 11.05 -4.47
N ALA A 47 -4.04 9.83 -4.46
CA ALA A 47 -5.01 9.43 -3.44
C ALA A 47 -4.39 9.52 -2.03
N GLY A 48 -5.15 10.01 -1.06
CA GLY A 48 -4.67 10.19 0.31
C GLY A 48 -4.27 8.86 0.96
N THR A 49 -4.93 7.77 0.60
CA THR A 49 -4.53 6.39 0.98
C THR A 49 -3.12 6.05 0.47
N VAL A 50 -2.82 6.33 -0.80
CA VAL A 50 -1.51 6.03 -1.42
C VAL A 50 -0.42 6.91 -0.83
N ARG A 51 -0.75 8.20 -0.62
CA ARG A 51 0.12 9.17 0.02
C ARG A 51 0.46 8.79 1.45
N LEU A 52 -0.51 8.37 2.27
CA LEU A 52 -0.29 7.92 3.65
C LEU A 52 0.75 6.79 3.70
N ILE A 53 0.58 5.76 2.87
CA ILE A 53 1.54 4.65 2.73
C ILE A 53 2.92 5.19 2.36
N ARG A 54 3.01 6.04 1.35
CA ARG A 54 4.27 6.64 0.88
C ARG A 54 4.97 7.49 1.95
N LEU A 55 4.24 8.32 2.69
CA LEU A 55 4.79 9.19 3.73
C LEU A 55 5.34 8.36 4.91
N ILE A 56 4.62 7.31 5.33
CA ILE A 56 5.06 6.40 6.38
C ILE A 56 6.29 5.60 5.96
N CYS A 57 6.32 5.03 4.76
CA CYS A 57 7.50 4.34 4.26
C CYS A 57 8.72 5.27 4.16
N LYS A 58 8.49 6.57 3.88
CA LYS A 58 9.56 7.58 3.86
C LYS A 58 10.04 7.97 5.26
N SER A 59 9.18 8.00 6.28
CA SER A 59 9.57 8.40 7.64
C SER A 59 10.46 7.36 8.36
N ILE A 60 10.39 6.09 7.93
CA ILE A 60 11.14 4.97 8.54
C ILE A 60 12.30 4.43 7.67
N GLN A 61 12.53 4.97 6.47
CA GLN A 61 13.52 4.41 5.55
C GLN A 61 14.95 4.64 6.06
N GLN A 62 15.76 3.58 6.14
CA GLN A 62 17.19 3.72 6.44
C GLN A 62 17.90 4.59 5.38
N ARG A 63 18.79 5.48 5.85
CA ARG A 63 19.47 6.55 5.09
C ARG A 63 18.57 7.70 4.60
N ALA A 64 17.44 7.97 5.26
CA ALA A 64 16.68 9.20 4.99
C ALA A 64 17.41 10.46 5.50
N CYS A 65 17.65 11.42 4.60
CA CYS A 65 18.05 12.80 4.86
C CYS A 65 17.20 13.69 3.92
N GLU A 66 16.83 14.94 4.22
CA GLU A 66 17.20 15.83 5.32
C GLU A 66 15.94 16.32 6.08
N LYS A 67 16.14 16.74 7.34
CA LYS A 67 15.19 17.45 8.23
C LYS A 67 14.00 16.68 8.85
N SER A 68 13.66 15.42 8.49
CA SER A 68 12.30 14.91 8.87
C SER A 68 11.97 13.40 8.98
N GLY A 69 12.88 12.43 8.87
CA GLY A 69 12.55 11.02 9.20
C GLY A 69 12.71 10.72 10.70
N LYS A 70 12.04 9.68 11.23
CA LYS A 70 12.30 9.11 12.58
C LYS A 70 12.58 7.59 12.57
N PRO A 71 13.51 7.09 11.71
CA PRO A 71 13.77 5.65 11.63
C PRO A 71 14.38 5.06 12.91
N VAL A 72 15.24 5.81 13.62
CA VAL A 72 15.89 5.33 14.85
C VAL A 72 14.89 5.24 16.00
N ASP A 73 14.18 6.32 16.29
CA ASP A 73 13.17 6.39 17.36
C ASP A 73 12.10 5.31 17.18
N PHE A 74 11.69 5.08 15.92
CA PHE A 74 10.74 4.04 15.58
C PHE A 74 11.29 2.62 15.80
N LEU A 75 12.57 2.37 15.46
CA LEU A 75 13.24 1.09 15.78
C LEU A 75 13.43 0.87 17.29
N VAL A 76 13.70 1.93 18.05
CA VAL A 76 13.75 1.89 19.53
C VAL A 76 12.36 1.57 20.09
N PHE A 77 11.33 2.25 19.59
CA PHE A 77 9.93 2.03 19.99
C PHE A 77 9.43 0.61 19.68
N LEU A 78 9.82 0.03 18.55
CA LEU A 78 9.49 -1.36 18.21
C LEU A 78 10.08 -2.34 19.22
N LYS A 79 11.36 -2.16 19.57
CA LYS A 79 12.04 -2.97 20.59
C LYS A 79 11.38 -2.82 21.97
N SER A 80 11.04 -1.60 22.38
CA SER A 80 10.35 -1.38 23.67
C SER A 80 8.91 -1.93 23.68
N SER A 81 8.27 -2.06 22.51
CA SER A 81 6.93 -2.64 22.36
C SER A 81 6.92 -4.17 22.24
N GLY A 82 8.07 -4.85 22.40
CA GLY A 82 8.19 -6.30 22.23
C GLY A 82 8.06 -6.78 20.78
N VAL A 83 8.12 -5.88 19.80
CA VAL A 83 8.08 -6.20 18.37
C VAL A 83 9.50 -6.45 17.89
N GLU A 84 10.00 -7.67 18.12
CA GLU A 84 11.36 -8.08 17.73
C GLU A 84 11.54 -8.25 16.21
N LYS A 85 10.45 -8.43 15.47
CA LYS A 85 10.49 -8.63 14.01
C LYS A 85 10.52 -7.28 13.29
N ASP A 86 11.32 -7.21 12.22
CA ASP A 86 11.23 -6.14 11.23
C ASP A 86 9.78 -5.96 10.79
N ILE A 87 9.30 -4.71 10.74
CA ILE A 87 7.99 -4.44 10.17
C ILE A 87 8.03 -4.82 8.69
N PRO A 88 7.00 -5.52 8.15
CA PRO A 88 6.85 -5.77 6.72
C PRO A 88 6.45 -4.48 5.97
N LEU A 89 7.36 -3.51 5.95
CA LEU A 89 7.28 -2.28 5.15
C LEU A 89 8.53 -2.23 4.27
N ALA A 90 8.34 -2.55 2.99
CA ALA A 90 9.39 -2.43 1.99
C ALA A 90 9.73 -0.95 1.73
N PRO A 91 11.00 -0.60 1.45
CA PRO A 91 11.35 0.75 1.03
C PRO A 91 10.52 1.18 -0.19
N PHE A 92 9.94 2.38 -0.16
CA PHE A 92 9.13 2.90 -1.27
C PHE A 92 10.03 3.36 -2.43
N LYS A 93 10.68 2.40 -3.11
CA LYS A 93 11.67 2.61 -4.16
C LYS A 93 11.20 2.05 -5.50
N GLY A 94 10.92 2.95 -6.43
CA GLY A 94 10.44 2.63 -7.77
C GLY A 94 8.96 2.23 -7.80
N ASN A 95 8.38 2.24 -9.00
CA ASN A 95 6.95 2.06 -9.23
C ASN A 95 6.49 0.59 -9.17
N ARG A 96 7.11 -0.23 -8.30
CA ARG A 96 6.83 -1.67 -8.20
C ARG A 96 5.45 -1.88 -7.60
N PHE A 97 4.55 -2.49 -8.36
CA PHE A 97 3.13 -2.59 -8.03
C PHE A 97 2.87 -3.23 -6.65
N ASN A 98 3.62 -4.28 -6.31
CA ASN A 98 3.45 -5.02 -5.06
C ASN A 98 3.82 -4.21 -3.80
N ILE A 99 4.71 -3.21 -3.90
CA ILE A 99 5.14 -2.41 -2.75
C ILE A 99 3.96 -1.63 -2.15
N LEU A 100 3.02 -1.15 -2.97
CA LEU A 100 1.85 -0.42 -2.46
C LEU A 100 0.96 -1.33 -1.59
N PHE A 101 0.60 -2.51 -2.08
CA PHE A 101 -0.27 -3.47 -1.39
C PHE A 101 0.43 -4.08 -0.16
N HIS A 102 1.69 -4.50 -0.32
CA HIS A 102 2.52 -5.04 0.76
C HIS A 102 2.68 -4.03 1.90
N ASN A 103 2.92 -2.75 1.58
CA ASN A 103 3.06 -1.74 2.61
C ASN A 103 1.71 -1.31 3.22
N ALA A 104 0.60 -1.44 2.48
CA ALA A 104 -0.73 -1.21 3.01
C ALA A 104 -1.10 -2.23 4.11
N ILE A 105 -0.82 -3.52 3.89
CA ILE A 105 -1.03 -4.54 4.94
C ILE A 105 -0.08 -4.32 6.13
N GLY A 106 1.20 -4.02 5.89
CA GLY A 106 2.17 -3.71 6.95
C GLY A 106 1.76 -2.51 7.81
N LEU A 107 1.24 -1.45 7.18
CA LEU A 107 0.68 -0.29 7.86
C LEU A 107 -0.57 -0.65 8.68
N SER A 108 -1.49 -1.45 8.13
CA SER A 108 -2.76 -1.74 8.80
C SER A 108 -2.61 -2.35 10.20
N GLY A 109 -1.55 -3.16 10.42
CA GLY A 109 -1.20 -3.74 11.72
C GLY A 109 -0.31 -2.86 12.61
N THR A 110 0.17 -1.70 12.12
CA THR A 110 1.17 -0.87 12.81
C THR A 110 0.75 0.59 13.02
N VAL A 111 -0.47 0.98 12.58
CA VAL A 111 -1.07 2.32 12.82
C VAL A 111 -0.91 2.80 14.28
N GLY A 112 -1.14 1.92 15.25
CA GLY A 112 -1.05 2.27 16.68
C GLY A 112 0.37 2.63 17.15
N LEU A 113 1.40 2.12 16.46
CA LEU A 113 2.81 2.38 16.75
C LEU A 113 3.20 3.78 16.28
N PHE A 114 2.76 4.19 15.09
CA PHE A 114 3.05 5.52 14.54
C PHE A 114 2.39 6.67 15.30
N LYS A 115 1.28 6.42 16.01
CA LYS A 115 0.65 7.41 16.90
C LYS A 115 1.46 7.71 18.17
N GLN A 116 2.37 6.82 18.58
CA GLN A 116 3.16 6.96 19.81
C GLN A 116 4.53 7.61 19.58
N VAL A 117 5.00 7.71 18.33
CA VAL A 117 6.23 8.44 17.97
C VAL A 117 5.94 9.94 17.87
N GLU A 118 6.72 10.76 18.57
CA GLU A 118 6.55 12.22 18.62
C GLU A 118 6.64 12.90 17.24
N GLY A 119 5.61 13.70 16.93
CA GLY A 119 5.49 14.49 15.71
C GLY A 119 6.16 15.87 15.79
N ASP A 120 7.42 15.95 16.19
CA ASP A 120 8.19 17.20 16.26
C ASP A 120 8.46 17.82 14.88
N ASN A 121 8.78 16.98 13.90
CA ASN A 121 9.24 17.35 12.57
C ASN A 121 8.10 17.34 11.53
N GLN A 122 8.34 18.00 10.39
CA GLN A 122 7.30 18.29 9.41
C GLN A 122 6.72 17.04 8.71
N LEU A 123 7.53 16.00 8.45
CA LEU A 123 7.04 14.76 7.85
C LEU A 123 6.20 13.96 8.85
N MET A 124 6.59 13.89 10.13
CA MET A 124 5.78 13.22 11.15
C MET A 124 4.46 13.95 11.41
N LYS A 125 4.43 15.29 11.39
CA LYS A 125 3.19 16.09 11.49
C LYS A 125 2.19 15.75 10.37
N VAL A 126 2.66 15.64 9.13
CA VAL A 126 1.77 15.26 8.01
C VAL A 126 1.38 13.78 8.02
N VAL A 127 2.24 12.89 8.53
CA VAL A 127 1.91 11.48 8.76
C VAL A 127 0.80 11.35 9.81
N HIS A 128 0.91 12.05 10.94
CA HIS A 128 -0.14 12.09 11.96
C HIS A 128 -1.45 12.64 11.40
N ALA A 129 -1.40 13.71 10.61
CA ALA A 129 -2.58 14.28 9.96
C ALA A 129 -3.28 13.30 9.01
N ASP A 130 -2.55 12.61 8.10
CA ASP A 130 -3.14 11.58 7.24
C ASP A 130 -3.57 10.33 8.04
N LEU A 131 -2.94 10.02 9.19
CA LEU A 131 -3.33 8.92 10.09
C LEU A 131 -4.63 9.19 10.86
N GLU A 132 -5.06 10.44 11.06
CA GLU A 132 -6.36 10.70 11.68
C GLU A 132 -7.53 10.43 10.73
N VAL A 133 -7.34 10.61 9.41
CA VAL A 133 -8.38 10.38 8.40
C VAL A 133 -8.79 8.90 8.36
N SER A 134 -10.02 8.61 8.78
CA SER A 134 -10.59 7.26 8.82
C SER A 134 -10.59 6.58 7.46
N SER A 135 -10.98 7.31 6.40
CA SER A 135 -11.02 6.81 5.02
C SER A 135 -9.67 6.30 4.53
N PHE A 136 -8.56 6.98 4.83
CA PHE A 136 -7.22 6.56 4.41
C PHE A 136 -6.79 5.27 5.14
N LYS A 137 -7.09 5.12 6.43
CA LYS A 137 -6.88 3.88 7.19
C LYS A 137 -7.71 2.71 6.61
N SER A 138 -8.96 2.96 6.26
CA SER A 138 -9.83 1.96 5.60
C SER A 138 -9.30 1.57 4.21
N GLY A 139 -8.82 2.54 3.42
CA GLY A 139 -8.16 2.28 2.14
C GLY A 139 -6.90 1.41 2.30
N CYS A 140 -6.08 1.65 3.33
CA CYS A 140 -4.92 0.82 3.62
C CYS A 140 -5.32 -0.61 4.00
N ARG A 141 -6.40 -0.80 4.77
CA ARG A 141 -6.95 -2.13 5.07
C ARG A 141 -7.44 -2.85 3.81
N ALA A 142 -8.21 -2.18 2.96
CA ALA A 142 -8.70 -2.74 1.71
C ALA A 142 -7.55 -3.15 0.76
N LEU A 143 -6.56 -2.29 0.57
CA LEU A 143 -5.34 -2.61 -0.20
C LEU A 143 -4.55 -3.76 0.43
N GLY A 144 -4.54 -3.88 1.77
CA GLY A 144 -3.90 -5.00 2.46
C GLY A 144 -4.64 -6.33 2.31
N ILE A 145 -5.98 -6.32 2.22
CA ILE A 145 -6.77 -7.50 1.87
C ILE A 145 -6.49 -7.92 0.42
N ILE A 146 -6.44 -6.96 -0.51
CA ILE A 146 -6.02 -7.21 -1.90
C ILE A 146 -4.60 -7.79 -1.96
N ASP A 147 -3.68 -7.37 -1.08
CA ASP A 147 -2.37 -8.01 -0.99
C ASP A 147 -2.48 -9.50 -0.66
N LYS A 148 -3.20 -9.82 0.42
CA LYS A 148 -3.30 -11.20 0.91
C LYS A 148 -4.03 -12.13 -0.05
N MET A 149 -5.06 -11.64 -0.74
CA MET A 149 -5.88 -12.45 -1.64
C MET A 149 -5.35 -12.51 -3.07
N ILE A 150 -4.68 -11.45 -3.56
CA ILE A 150 -4.34 -11.29 -4.97
C ILE A 150 -2.83 -11.10 -5.16
N THR A 151 -2.25 -9.99 -4.71
CA THR A 151 -0.90 -9.62 -5.17
C THR A 151 0.22 -10.40 -4.50
N ALA A 152 0.11 -10.78 -3.23
CA ALA A 152 1.10 -11.61 -2.55
C ALA A 152 1.11 -13.07 -3.04
N PRO A 153 -0.04 -13.76 -3.25
CA PRO A 153 -0.05 -15.07 -3.91
C PRO A 153 0.56 -15.03 -5.33
N LEU A 154 0.17 -14.07 -6.16
CA LEU A 154 0.75 -13.90 -7.50
C LEU A 154 2.27 -13.62 -7.43
N TRP A 155 2.71 -12.80 -6.47
CA TRP A 155 4.14 -12.52 -6.28
C TRP A 155 4.92 -13.73 -5.77
N LYS A 156 4.33 -14.61 -4.94
CA LYS A 156 4.95 -15.89 -4.56
C LYS A 156 5.12 -16.79 -5.78
N CYS A 157 4.06 -16.99 -6.57
CA CYS A 157 4.11 -17.76 -7.83
C CYS A 157 5.19 -17.27 -8.82
N LEU A 158 5.46 -15.96 -8.86
CA LEU A 158 6.51 -15.36 -9.71
C LEU A 158 7.95 -15.52 -9.15
N ASN A 159 8.09 -15.78 -7.84
CA ASN A 159 9.38 -16.02 -7.19
C ASN A 159 9.62 -17.51 -6.90
N GLU A 160 8.62 -18.36 -7.12
CA GLU A 160 8.78 -19.82 -7.13
C GLU A 160 9.76 -20.23 -8.23
N THR A 161 10.69 -21.09 -7.85
CA THR A 161 11.52 -21.84 -8.80
C THR A 161 10.69 -23.05 -9.27
N GLY A 162 10.57 -23.24 -10.58
CA GLY A 162 9.97 -24.44 -11.16
C GLY A 162 10.75 -25.70 -10.81
N ALA A 163 10.14 -26.86 -11.06
CA ALA A 163 10.77 -28.17 -10.84
C ALA A 163 12.05 -28.40 -11.66
N ASP A 164 12.31 -27.57 -12.68
CA ASP A 164 13.49 -27.56 -13.53
C ASP A 164 14.60 -26.60 -13.03
N GLY A 165 14.44 -25.99 -11.85
CA GLY A 165 15.41 -25.05 -11.28
C GLY A 165 15.38 -23.65 -11.89
N LYS A 166 14.47 -23.35 -12.84
CA LYS A 166 14.32 -22.01 -13.42
C LYS A 166 13.25 -21.21 -12.69
N ARG A 167 13.37 -19.88 -12.66
CA ARG A 167 12.28 -19.03 -12.16
C ARG A 167 11.11 -19.10 -13.14
N VAL A 168 9.88 -19.20 -12.62
CA VAL A 168 8.66 -19.13 -13.44
C VAL A 168 8.70 -17.86 -14.29
N HIS A 169 8.69 -18.00 -15.61
CA HIS A 169 8.75 -16.85 -16.49
C HIS A 169 7.38 -16.18 -16.55
N VAL A 170 7.37 -14.86 -16.76
CA VAL A 170 6.16 -14.03 -16.78
C VAL A 170 5.19 -14.42 -17.93
N ALA A 171 5.66 -15.21 -18.90
CA ALA A 171 4.84 -15.83 -19.95
C ALA A 171 4.11 -17.11 -19.49
N ASP A 172 4.72 -17.89 -18.58
CA ASP A 172 4.19 -19.18 -18.10
C ASP A 172 2.99 -18.99 -17.15
N MET A 173 2.80 -17.76 -16.67
CA MET A 173 1.69 -17.35 -15.81
C MET A 173 0.35 -17.26 -16.55
N SER A 174 0.32 -17.35 -17.88
CA SER A 174 -0.89 -17.09 -18.69
C SER A 174 -2.12 -17.88 -18.22
N SER A 175 -1.99 -19.20 -18.08
CA SER A 175 -3.05 -20.08 -17.54
C SER A 175 -3.39 -19.83 -16.07
N ARG A 176 -2.41 -19.42 -15.25
CA ARG A 176 -2.64 -19.00 -13.86
C ARG A 176 -3.45 -17.70 -13.79
N ASN A 177 -3.27 -16.78 -14.74
CA ASN A 177 -4.06 -15.54 -14.82
C ASN A 177 -5.47 -15.79 -15.36
N GLU A 178 -5.64 -16.65 -16.36
CA GLU A 178 -6.96 -17.08 -16.85
C GLU A 178 -7.77 -17.67 -15.69
N ARG A 179 -7.18 -18.61 -14.93
CA ARG A 179 -7.82 -19.17 -13.75
C ARG A 179 -8.10 -18.14 -12.64
N PHE A 180 -7.23 -17.15 -12.48
CA PHE A 180 -7.47 -16.04 -11.56
C PHE A 180 -8.67 -15.18 -11.99
N MET A 181 -8.76 -14.84 -13.29
CA MET A 181 -9.88 -14.09 -13.85
C MET A 181 -11.19 -14.85 -13.73
N GLU A 182 -11.22 -16.17 -13.99
CA GLU A 182 -12.38 -17.03 -13.72
C GLU A 182 -12.84 -16.96 -12.27
N CYS A 183 -11.92 -16.96 -11.30
CA CYS A 183 -12.24 -16.84 -9.88
C CYS A 183 -12.79 -15.45 -9.53
N CYS A 184 -12.22 -14.39 -10.09
CA CYS A 184 -12.75 -13.03 -9.92
C CYS A 184 -14.16 -12.87 -10.53
N GLU A 185 -14.39 -13.39 -11.74
CA GLU A 185 -15.72 -13.41 -12.35
C GLU A 185 -16.72 -14.21 -11.52
N LYS A 186 -16.32 -15.35 -10.95
CA LYS A 186 -17.16 -16.11 -10.03
C LYS A 186 -17.50 -15.31 -8.79
N TRP A 187 -16.54 -14.66 -8.12
CA TRP A 187 -16.82 -13.81 -6.96
C TRP A 187 -17.78 -12.65 -7.30
N VAL A 188 -17.55 -11.95 -8.42
CA VAL A 188 -18.43 -10.86 -8.88
C VAL A 188 -19.86 -11.35 -9.17
N ARG A 189 -20.03 -12.59 -9.62
CA ARG A 189 -21.34 -13.21 -9.86
C ARG A 189 -21.96 -13.83 -8.60
N CYS A 190 -21.17 -14.19 -7.59
CA CYS A 190 -21.60 -15.03 -6.46
C CYS A 190 -22.04 -14.23 -5.22
N GLU A 191 -21.65 -12.95 -5.09
CA GLU A 191 -22.05 -12.12 -3.95
C GLU A 191 -22.62 -10.77 -4.40
N TRP A 192 -23.93 -10.75 -4.70
CA TRP A 192 -24.88 -9.65 -4.35
C TRP A 192 -26.32 -9.82 -4.89
N CYS A 193 -26.61 -10.82 -5.73
CA CYS A 193 -27.92 -10.91 -6.43
C CYS A 193 -28.98 -11.83 -5.80
N ASP A 194 -28.62 -12.78 -4.93
CA ASP A 194 -29.55 -13.86 -4.52
C ASP A 194 -30.07 -13.78 -3.06
N GLU A 195 -29.74 -12.75 -2.28
CA GLU A 195 -30.26 -12.54 -0.90
C GLU A 195 -30.69 -11.09 -0.61
N ARG A 196 -31.63 -10.54 -1.41
CA ARG A 196 -32.42 -9.36 -1.03
C ARG A 196 -33.82 -9.37 -1.65
#